data_AF-A0A496LF58-F1
#
_entry.id   AF-A0A496LF58-F1
#
_cell.length_a   1.000
_cell.length_b   1.000
_cell.length_c   1.000
_cell.angle_alpha   90.00
_cell.angle_beta   90.00
_cell.angle_gamma   90.00
#
_symmetry.space_group_name_H-M   'P 1'
#
loop_
_entity.id
_entity.type
_entity.pdbx_description
1 polymer ?
#
loop_
_entity_poly.entity_id
_entity_poly.type
_entity_poly.pdbx_seq_one_letter_code
_entity_poly.pdbx_strand_id
1 'polypeptide(L)'
;MREFILYVDTAEWGIYAKGYELWDNKDYDKKRNKKYMFATLCVKDGLIMGFFDISIDDETIKIAKNDELMQETCEFEVLIHDKFKERFSGTFVDALKYAQKTFK
;
A
#
# COMPACT_ATOMS: atom_id res chain seq x y z
N MET A 1 -9.50 0.77 -14.00
CA MET A 1 -8.27 0.83 -13.19
C MET A 1 -8.68 1.22 -11.78
N ARG A 2 -8.20 0.54 -10.74
CA ARG A 2 -8.61 0.86 -9.36
C ARG A 2 -7.83 2.09 -8.86
N GLU A 3 -8.51 2.94 -8.10
CA GLU A 3 -7.94 4.15 -7.51
C GLU A 3 -7.55 3.90 -6.06
N PHE A 4 -6.35 4.33 -5.70
CA PHE A 4 -5.80 4.21 -4.36
C PHE A 4 -5.30 5.56 -3.86
N ILE A 5 -5.35 5.73 -2.55
CA ILE A 5 -4.61 6.77 -1.84
C ILE A 5 -3.31 6.12 -1.37
N LEU A 6 -2.17 6.71 -1.74
CA LEU A 6 -0.88 6.47 -1.10
C LEU A 6 -0.62 7.65 -0.17
N TYR A 7 -0.64 7.42 1.14
CA TYR A 7 -0.27 8.44 2.10
C TYR A 7 1.08 8.12 2.72
N VAL A 8 1.87 9.16 2.96
CA VAL A 8 3.14 9.08 3.68
C VAL A 8 3.16 10.22 4.69
N ASP A 9 3.35 9.87 5.96
CA ASP A 9 3.48 10.82 7.05
C ASP A 9 4.80 10.60 7.81
N THR A 10 5.03 11.32 8.91
CA THR A 10 6.27 11.24 9.70
C THR A 10 6.48 9.91 10.41
N ALA A 11 5.41 9.18 10.75
CA ALA A 11 5.48 7.99 11.59
C ALA A 11 4.95 6.73 10.90
N GLU A 12 4.18 6.89 9.83
CA GLU A 12 3.56 5.79 9.12
C GLU A 12 3.30 6.16 7.66
N TRP A 13 3.00 5.12 6.88
CA TRP A 13 2.58 5.24 5.50
C TRP A 13 1.59 4.12 5.20
N GLY A 14 0.81 4.30 4.14
CA GLY A 14 -0.08 3.25 3.69
C GLY A 14 -0.69 3.51 2.33
N ILE A 15 -1.29 2.46 1.81
CA ILE A 15 -1.96 2.43 0.52
C ILE A 15 -3.35 1.84 0.75
N TYR A 16 -4.41 2.52 0.34
CA TYR A 16 -5.77 1.99 0.45
C TYR A 16 -6.66 2.45 -0.69
N ALA A 17 -7.59 1.58 -1.08
CA ALA A 17 -8.51 1.85 -2.16
C ALA A 17 -9.37 3.07 -1.80
N LYS A 18 -9.61 3.94 -2.77
CA LYS A 18 -10.39 5.16 -2.55
C LYS A 18 -11.81 4.82 -2.07
N GLY A 19 -12.20 5.36 -0.93
CA GLY A 19 -13.49 5.07 -0.29
C GLY A 19 -13.53 3.77 0.53
N TYR A 20 -12.40 3.07 0.70
CA TYR A 20 -12.26 1.92 1.59
C TYR A 20 -11.75 2.36 2.97
N GLU A 21 -12.41 1.89 4.03
CA GLU A 21 -12.03 2.14 5.41
C GLU A 21 -11.01 1.09 5.87
N LEU A 22 -9.72 1.39 5.72
CA LEU A 22 -8.64 0.46 6.09
C LEU A 22 -8.61 0.17 7.60
N TRP A 23 -8.98 1.16 8.41
CA TRP A 23 -8.82 1.13 9.87
C TRP A 23 -9.89 0.28 10.56
N ASP A 24 -11.02 0.03 9.89
CA ASP A 24 -12.05 -0.91 10.34
C ASP A 24 -11.55 -2.36 10.38
N ASN A 25 -10.47 -2.68 9.65
CA ASN A 25 -9.79 -3.98 9.63
C ASN A 25 -10.71 -5.20 9.34
N LYS A 26 -11.85 -4.96 8.70
CA LYS A 26 -12.89 -5.98 8.42
C LYS A 26 -12.40 -7.06 7.47
N ASP A 27 -11.58 -6.69 6.49
CA ASP A 27 -11.06 -7.59 5.45
C ASP A 27 -9.60 -8.01 5.72
N TYR A 28 -9.16 -8.02 6.99
CA TYR A 28 -7.78 -8.38 7.36
C TYR A 28 -7.39 -9.80 6.92
N ASP A 29 -6.36 -9.92 6.08
CA ASP A 29 -5.82 -11.20 5.64
C ASP A 29 -4.52 -11.54 6.39
N LYS A 30 -4.68 -12.23 7.53
CA LYS A 30 -3.55 -12.68 8.36
C LYS A 30 -2.54 -13.55 7.60
N LYS A 31 -2.98 -14.36 6.64
CA LYS A 31 -2.11 -15.31 5.92
C LYS A 31 -1.19 -14.55 4.98
N ARG A 32 -1.74 -13.62 4.20
CA ARG A 32 -0.97 -12.78 3.29
C ARG A 32 -0.16 -11.72 4.05
N ASN A 33 -0.69 -11.18 5.15
CA ASN A 33 0.05 -10.20 5.94
C ASN A 33 1.37 -10.77 6.48
N LYS A 34 1.38 -12.05 6.91
CA LYS A 34 2.61 -12.75 7.31
C LYS A 34 3.67 -12.84 6.20
N LYS A 35 3.27 -12.78 4.92
CA LYS A 35 4.18 -12.84 3.78
C LYS A 35 4.92 -11.52 3.57
N TYR A 36 4.23 -10.39 3.66
CA TYR A 36 4.82 -9.06 3.38
C TYR A 36 5.27 -8.32 4.64
N MET A 37 4.86 -8.80 5.81
CA MET A 37 5.23 -8.28 7.13
C MET A 37 4.72 -6.85 7.43
N PHE A 38 3.64 -6.42 6.77
CA PHE A 38 3.00 -5.14 7.10
C PHE A 38 2.31 -5.16 8.47
N ALA A 39 2.05 -3.98 9.03
CA ALA A 39 1.21 -3.83 10.22
C ALA A 39 -0.24 -4.25 9.93
N THR A 40 -0.78 -3.91 8.74
CA THR A 40 -2.02 -4.49 8.22
C THR A 40 -1.96 -4.78 6.73
N LEU A 41 -2.77 -5.74 6.30
CA LEU A 41 -3.11 -5.99 4.92
C LEU A 41 -4.56 -6.47 4.83
N CYS A 42 -5.38 -5.71 4.12
CA CYS A 42 -6.76 -6.06 3.84
C CYS A 42 -6.92 -6.57 2.40
N VAL A 43 -7.58 -7.71 2.26
CA VAL A 43 -7.87 -8.34 0.96
C VAL A 43 -9.34 -8.73 0.90
N LYS A 44 -10.03 -8.27 -0.13
CA LYS A 44 -11.44 -8.57 -0.38
C LYS A 44 -11.61 -9.12 -1.79
N ASP A 45 -12.34 -10.21 -1.92
CA ASP A 45 -12.59 -10.89 -3.20
C ASP A 45 -11.31 -11.19 -4.00
N GLY A 46 -10.22 -11.51 -3.27
CA GLY A 46 -8.91 -11.81 -3.85
C GLY A 46 -8.08 -10.58 -4.26
N LEU A 47 -8.58 -9.37 -4.04
CA LEU A 47 -7.92 -8.11 -4.40
C LEU A 47 -7.41 -7.37 -3.16
N ILE A 48 -6.26 -6.73 -3.27
CA ILE A 48 -5.75 -5.84 -2.21
C ILE A 48 -6.70 -4.66 -2.08
N MET A 49 -7.19 -4.40 -0.86
CA MET A 49 -7.98 -3.21 -0.53
C MET A 49 -7.13 -2.17 0.18
N GLY A 50 -6.09 -2.58 0.89
CA GLY A 50 -5.08 -1.67 1.41
C GLY A 50 -4.12 -2.34 2.37
N PHE A 51 -3.02 -1.65 2.67
CA PHE A 51 -2.02 -2.03 3.65
C PHE A 51 -1.36 -0.77 4.20
N PHE A 52 -0.91 -0.82 5.46
CA PHE A 52 -0.14 0.26 6.09
C PHE A 52 0.98 -0.34 6.93
N ASP A 53 2.01 0.46 7.16
CA ASP A 53 3.12 0.12 8.04
C ASP A 53 3.82 1.37 8.60
N ILE A 54 4.73 1.15 9.55
CA ILE A 54 5.58 2.18 10.19
C ILE A 54 7.05 2.08 9.74
N SER A 55 7.35 1.12 8.87
CA SER A 55 8.69 0.88 8.30
C SER A 55 8.57 0.34 6.87
N ILE A 56 9.65 0.43 6.09
CA ILE A 56 9.71 -0.16 4.74
C ILE A 56 11.05 -0.85 4.55
N ASP A 57 11.02 -2.18 4.61
CA ASP A 57 12.21 -3.01 4.44
C ASP A 57 12.40 -3.43 2.98
N ASP A 58 13.66 -3.51 2.54
CA ASP A 58 14.02 -3.99 1.19
C ASP A 58 13.51 -5.41 0.90
N GLU A 59 13.41 -6.24 1.94
CA GLU A 59 12.89 -7.60 1.83
C GLU A 59 11.40 -7.60 1.45
N THR A 60 10.59 -6.72 2.05
CA THR A 60 9.17 -6.56 1.70
C THR A 60 8.99 -6.19 0.23
N ILE A 61 9.80 -5.25 -0.28
CA ILE A 61 9.79 -4.86 -1.70
C ILE A 61 10.22 -6.04 -2.59
N LYS A 62 11.22 -6.82 -2.18
CA LYS A 62 11.67 -8.00 -2.92
C LYS A 62 10.59 -9.09 -2.99
N ILE A 63 9.87 -9.32 -1.89
CA ILE A 63 8.74 -10.26 -1.84
C ILE A 63 7.60 -9.77 -2.74
N ALA A 64 7.24 -8.49 -2.65
CA ALA A 64 6.18 -7.89 -3.46
C ALA A 64 6.48 -7.93 -4.96
N LYS A 65 7.73 -7.70 -5.38
CA LYS A 65 8.17 -7.81 -6.79
C LYS A 65 7.90 -9.17 -7.44
N ASN A 66 7.85 -10.24 -6.65
CA ASN A 66 7.66 -11.60 -7.14
C ASN A 66 6.23 -12.12 -6.91
N ASP A 67 5.29 -11.26 -6.53
CA ASP A 67 3.90 -11.61 -6.29
C ASP A 67 2.98 -10.95 -7.31
N GLU A 68 2.20 -11.76 -8.02
CA GLU A 68 1.24 -11.32 -9.04
C GLU A 68 0.21 -10.33 -8.49
N LEU A 69 -0.23 -10.52 -7.24
CA LEU A 69 -1.20 -9.62 -6.60
C LEU A 69 -0.64 -8.19 -6.44
N MET A 70 0.67 -8.04 -6.30
CA MET A 70 1.35 -6.75 -6.17
C MET A 70 1.70 -6.11 -7.53
N GLN A 71 1.50 -6.84 -8.64
CA GLN A 71 1.75 -6.34 -10.00
C GLN A 71 0.54 -5.63 -10.62
N GLU A 72 -0.58 -5.52 -9.90
CA GLU A 72 -1.74 -4.81 -10.40
C GLU A 72 -1.44 -3.32 -10.65
N THR A 73 -1.65 -2.87 -11.88
CA THR A 73 -1.57 -1.45 -12.23
C THR A 73 -2.80 -0.69 -11.75
N CYS A 74 -2.56 0.32 -10.92
CA CYS A 74 -3.56 1.20 -10.29
C CYS A 74 -3.25 2.68 -10.54
N GLU A 75 -4.21 3.54 -10.26
CA GLU A 75 -4.01 4.99 -10.12
C GLU A 75 -3.79 5.33 -8.65
N PHE A 76 -2.72 6.06 -8.35
CA PHE A 76 -2.40 6.48 -6.98
C PHE A 76 -2.53 8.00 -6.85
N GLU A 77 -3.33 8.44 -5.89
CA GLU A 77 -3.32 9.80 -5.38
C GLU A 77 -2.36 9.87 -4.18
N VAL A 78 -1.29 10.65 -4.32
CA VAL A 78 -0.24 10.74 -3.30
C VAL A 78 -0.54 11.88 -2.35
N LEU A 79 -0.61 11.56 -1.06
CA LEU A 79 -0.74 12.52 0.04
C LEU A 79 0.52 12.49 0.91
N ILE A 80 1.18 13.63 1.08
CA ILE A 80 2.32 13.77 1.99
C ILE A 80 1.91 14.70 3.12
N HIS A 81 1.90 14.20 4.36
CA HIS A 81 1.34 14.91 5.52
C HIS A 81 -0.07 15.46 5.22
N ASP A 82 -0.95 14.57 4.73
CA ASP A 82 -2.33 14.85 4.28
C ASP A 82 -2.49 15.91 3.18
N LYS A 83 -1.41 16.33 2.54
CA LYS A 83 -1.45 17.28 1.42
C LYS A 83 -1.26 16.56 0.11
N PHE A 84 -2.18 16.81 -0.82
CA PHE A 84 -2.08 16.36 -2.19
C PHE A 84 -0.72 16.76 -2.79
N LYS A 85 0.00 15.78 -3.33
CA LYS A 85 1.29 15.96 -3.97
C LYS A 85 1.20 15.78 -5.48
N GLU A 86 0.76 14.61 -5.92
CA GLU A 86 0.65 14.25 -7.33
C GLU A 86 -0.27 13.04 -7.53
N ARG A 87 -0.50 12.68 -8.80
CA ARG A 87 -1.08 11.40 -9.20
C ARG A 87 -0.13 10.67 -10.12
N PHE A 88 -0.07 9.35 -10.00
CA PHE A 88 0.65 8.50 -10.96
C PHE A 88 -0.04 7.14 -11.15
N SER A 89 0.15 6.56 -12.34
CA SER A 89 -0.22 5.19 -12.62
C SER A 89 0.97 4.26 -12.41
N GLY A 90 0.78 3.13 -11.74
CA GLY A 90 1.87 2.18 -11.49
C GLY A 90 1.38 0.93 -10.78
N THR A 91 2.30 0.03 -10.43
CA THR A 91 1.98 -1.16 -9.62
C THR A 91 2.01 -0.86 -8.12
N PHE A 92 1.51 -1.76 -7.27
CA PHE A 92 1.75 -1.66 -5.81
C PHE A 92 3.24 -1.69 -5.47
N VAL A 93 4.07 -2.35 -6.28
CA VAL A 93 5.54 -2.32 -6.13
C VAL A 93 6.10 -0.93 -6.38
N ASP A 94 5.58 -0.20 -7.37
CA ASP A 94 6.02 1.17 -7.65
C ASP A 94 5.60 2.13 -6.53
N ALA A 95 4.39 1.95 -6.00
CA ALA A 95 3.90 2.69 -4.84
C ALA A 95 4.72 2.39 -3.56
N LEU A 96 5.11 1.12 -3.32
CA LEU A 96 6.02 0.76 -2.22
C LEU A 96 7.38 1.44 -2.34
N LYS A 97 7.97 1.47 -3.54
CA LYS A 97 9.24 2.20 -3.78
C LYS A 97 9.06 3.71 -3.62
N TYR A 98 7.91 4.26 -3.99
CA TYR A 98 7.61 5.67 -3.77
C TYR A 98 7.58 5.97 -2.28
N ALA A 99 6.83 5.16 -1.51
CA ALA A 99 6.75 5.27 -0.06
C ALA A 99 8.16 5.16 0.56
N GLN A 100 8.97 4.18 0.16
CA GLN A 100 10.34 3.98 0.66
C GLN A 100 11.25 5.20 0.45
N LYS A 101 11.14 5.88 -0.69
CA LYS A 101 11.95 7.07 -0.99
C LYS A 101 11.49 8.31 -0.22
N THR A 102 10.21 8.34 0.14
CA THR A 102 9.56 9.52 0.72
C THR A 102 9.52 9.47 2.25
N PHE A 103 9.30 8.27 2.81
CA PHE A 103 9.31 7.99 4.23
C PHE A 103 10.75 8.06 4.76
N LYS A 104 11.04 9.00 5.67
CA LYS A 104 12.38 9.32 6.17
C LYS A 104 12.44 9.30 7.68
#